data_AF-A0AAV5UHD3-F1
#
_entry.id   AF-A0AAV5UHD3-F1
#
_cell.length_a   1.000
_cell.length_b   1.000
_cell.length_c   1.000
_cell.angle_alpha   90.00
_cell.angle_beta   90.00
_cell.angle_gamma   90.00
#
_symmetry.space_group_name_H-M   'P 1'
#
loop_
_entity.id
_entity.type
_entity.pdbx_description
1 polymer ?
#
loop_
_entity_poly.entity_id
_entity_poly.type
_entity_poly.pdbx_seq_one_letter_code
_entity_poly.pdbx_strand_id
1 'polypeptide(L)'
;FCTATDCAQKSLGNLIFQAGNVTKTMNWIDDYAEFRSVSSNGQSCCRVDRSSGEYGSVEQLATMNDSEQSRFSTCVERGGNVFANMTSDLEYFTRLLPTNECAMGGGMAHREALSFTPEGKVDAFYIQSFHRTFRNASDHINSIRLARSVCDQFKRVLIENGYSNVEVFPYSTDYVLYDQYVDMPSSTTVQFILSSLFGFIGLMITTLCPKTTLIVALNSVSSTLLILAFMTLMDIDVHGNESRVLRPSLPSIRQFWQIGQDREGDGDARQRWQYGVLGHNHHTGDWNHRSEFRQVRDLQGTVI
;
A
#
# COMPACT_ATOMS: atom_id res chain seq x y z
N PHE A 1 14.40 3.11 5.04
CA PHE A 1 13.04 2.63 5.35
C PHE A 1 12.32 3.52 6.37
N CYS A 2 13.00 4.11 7.34
CA CYS A 2 12.43 4.93 8.43
C CYS A 2 11.78 6.27 7.98
N THR A 3 10.89 6.82 8.83
CA THR A 3 10.19 8.12 8.67
C THR A 3 10.71 9.22 9.61
N ALA A 4 11.58 8.88 10.57
CA ALA A 4 12.12 9.82 11.54
C ALA A 4 12.98 10.95 10.91
N THR A 5 13.21 12.02 11.68
CA THR A 5 13.92 13.23 11.21
C THR A 5 15.35 12.99 10.73
N ASP A 6 16.02 11.97 11.28
CA ASP A 6 17.41 11.62 10.95
C ASP A 6 17.52 10.64 9.76
N CYS A 7 16.39 10.29 9.16
CA CYS A 7 16.33 9.38 8.02
C CYS A 7 16.74 10.08 6.72
N ALA A 8 17.32 9.30 5.80
CA ALA A 8 17.64 9.80 4.46
C ALA A 8 16.40 10.42 3.79
N GLN A 9 16.61 11.51 3.05
CA GLN A 9 15.51 12.20 2.35
C GLN A 9 14.75 11.28 1.38
N LYS A 10 15.44 10.30 0.80
CA LYS A 10 14.86 9.26 -0.09
C LYS A 10 14.48 7.97 0.65
N SER A 11 14.23 8.02 1.95
CA SER A 11 13.71 6.87 2.70
C SER A 11 12.27 6.55 2.26
N LEU A 12 11.88 5.28 2.33
CA LEU A 12 10.51 4.86 1.99
C LEU A 12 9.45 5.67 2.74
N GLY A 13 9.63 5.86 4.05
CA GLY A 13 8.76 6.71 4.87
C GLY A 13 8.62 8.14 4.35
N ASN A 14 9.74 8.79 4.03
CA ASN A 14 9.76 10.15 3.51
C ASN A 14 9.16 10.24 2.10
N LEU A 15 9.37 9.24 1.25
CA LEU A 15 8.76 9.18 -0.08
C LEU A 15 7.23 9.05 0.00
N ILE A 16 6.72 8.23 0.94
CA ILE A 16 5.28 8.10 1.19
C ILE A 16 4.70 9.42 1.70
N PHE A 17 5.40 10.11 2.61
CA PHE A 17 4.97 11.40 3.14
C PHE A 17 4.97 12.51 2.07
N GLN A 18 6.04 12.59 1.26
CA GLN A 18 6.16 13.57 0.17
C GLN A 18 5.10 13.37 -0.92
N ALA A 19 4.59 12.15 -1.11
CA ALA A 19 3.52 11.88 -2.06
C ALA A 19 2.19 12.57 -1.67
N GLY A 20 2.00 13.01 -0.43
CA GLY A 20 0.94 13.94 -0.01
C GLY A 20 -0.51 13.44 -0.05
N ASN A 21 -0.75 12.23 -0.53
CA ASN A 21 -2.09 11.60 -0.60
C ASN A 21 -2.36 10.63 0.55
N VAL A 22 -1.60 10.74 1.64
CA VAL A 22 -1.54 9.78 2.73
C VAL A 22 -1.79 10.49 4.06
N THR A 23 -2.66 9.95 4.90
CA THR A 23 -3.07 10.55 6.19
C THR A 23 -2.22 10.05 7.36
N LYS A 24 -1.83 8.77 7.34
CA LYS A 24 -1.02 8.14 8.37
C LYS A 24 -0.20 7.00 7.78
N THR A 25 1.00 6.82 8.32
CA THR A 25 1.89 5.70 8.01
C THR A 25 2.25 4.97 9.30
N MET A 26 2.06 3.65 9.31
CA MET A 26 2.48 2.74 10.37
C MET A 26 3.76 2.07 9.89
N ASN A 27 4.88 2.45 10.52
CA ASN A 27 6.20 1.99 10.11
C ASN A 27 6.87 1.23 11.26
N TRP A 28 6.95 -0.08 11.12
CA TRP A 28 7.51 -0.97 12.13
C TRP A 28 8.96 -0.62 12.49
N ILE A 29 9.75 -0.05 11.58
CA ILE A 29 11.16 0.25 11.84
C ILE A 29 11.33 1.46 12.76
N ASP A 30 10.41 2.43 12.69
CA ASP A 30 10.42 3.61 13.56
C ASP A 30 9.97 3.21 14.97
N ASP A 31 8.89 2.43 15.06
CA ASP A 31 8.38 1.90 16.33
C ASP A 31 9.38 0.94 16.99
N TYR A 32 10.10 0.13 16.19
CA TYR A 32 11.17 -0.74 16.68
C TYR A 32 12.36 0.07 17.22
N ALA A 33 12.73 1.16 16.55
CA ALA A 33 13.80 2.04 17.03
C ALA A 33 13.42 2.69 18.37
N GLU A 34 12.15 3.09 18.52
CA GLU A 34 11.64 3.66 19.76
C GLU A 34 11.52 2.60 20.87
N PHE A 35 11.03 1.39 20.56
CA PHE A 35 11.00 0.24 21.46
C PHE A 35 12.37 -0.05 22.08
N ARG A 36 13.42 0.08 21.28
CA ARG A 36 14.79 -0.08 21.74
C ARG A 36 15.35 1.14 22.44
N SER A 37 14.83 2.33 22.17
CA SER A 37 15.32 3.56 22.78
C SER A 37 15.16 3.54 24.31
N VAL A 38 15.95 4.36 24.98
CA VAL A 38 15.80 4.59 26.42
C VAL A 38 14.98 5.86 26.58
N SER A 39 13.80 5.75 27.21
CA SER A 39 12.98 6.91 27.54
C SER A 39 13.71 7.84 28.51
N SER A 40 13.33 9.11 28.53
CA SER A 40 13.87 10.13 29.43
C SER A 40 13.84 9.75 30.92
N ASN A 41 12.96 8.83 31.32
CA ASN A 41 12.87 8.29 32.68
C ASN A 41 13.83 7.12 32.95
N GLY A 42 14.75 6.80 32.04
CA GLY A 42 15.68 5.65 32.16
C GLY A 42 15.03 4.28 31.91
N GLN A 43 13.74 4.24 31.57
CA GLN A 43 13.02 3.03 31.21
C GLN A 43 13.12 2.76 29.71
N SER A 44 13.43 1.51 29.35
CA SER A 44 13.39 1.02 27.96
C SER A 44 12.44 -0.17 27.92
N CYS A 45 11.67 -0.28 26.85
CA CYS A 45 10.79 -1.43 26.63
C CYS A 45 11.58 -2.73 26.43
N CYS A 46 12.78 -2.62 25.85
CA CYS A 46 13.62 -3.77 25.54
C CYS A 46 14.66 -3.99 26.63
N ARG A 47 14.41 -4.96 27.50
CA ARG A 47 15.30 -5.34 28.61
C ARG A 47 15.59 -6.83 28.61
N VAL A 48 16.86 -7.15 28.81
CA VAL A 48 17.38 -8.52 28.76
C VAL A 48 18.18 -8.81 30.01
N ASP A 49 17.96 -9.96 30.63
CA ASP A 49 18.73 -10.42 31.79
C ASP A 49 20.19 -10.64 31.37
N ARG A 50 21.13 -10.02 32.10
CA ARG A 50 22.57 -10.14 31.84
C ARG A 50 23.10 -11.56 31.97
N SER A 51 22.44 -12.40 32.77
CA SER A 51 22.88 -13.75 33.08
C SER A 51 22.31 -14.82 32.14
N SER A 52 21.00 -14.82 31.93
CA SER A 52 20.32 -15.80 31.07
C SER A 52 20.24 -15.36 29.61
N GLY A 53 20.32 -14.06 29.33
CA GLY A 53 20.09 -13.51 27.99
C GLY A 53 18.61 -13.53 27.58
N GLU A 54 17.69 -13.84 28.50
CA GLU A 54 16.25 -13.86 28.26
C GLU A 54 15.63 -12.45 28.39
N TYR A 55 14.58 -12.20 27.60
CA TYR A 55 13.83 -10.95 27.69
C TYR A 55 12.98 -10.94 28.97
N GLY A 56 13.11 -9.86 29.75
CA GLY A 56 12.24 -9.65 30.90
C GLY A 56 10.84 -9.25 30.46
N SER A 57 9.81 -9.62 31.22
CA SER A 57 8.47 -9.08 30.97
C SER A 57 8.40 -7.63 31.47
N VAL A 58 7.93 -6.73 30.61
CA VAL A 58 7.91 -5.28 30.91
C VAL A 58 7.11 -4.97 32.18
N GLU A 59 5.99 -5.66 32.38
CA GLU A 59 5.12 -5.47 33.55
C GLU A 59 5.78 -5.92 34.86
N GLN A 60 6.47 -7.06 34.86
CA GLN A 60 7.19 -7.51 36.06
C GLN A 60 8.35 -6.58 36.35
N LEU A 61 9.07 -6.11 35.33
CA LEU A 61 10.18 -5.17 35.47
C LEU A 61 9.72 -3.83 36.06
N ALA A 62 8.51 -3.39 35.78
CA ALA A 62 7.95 -2.16 36.36
C ALA A 62 7.63 -2.27 37.85
N THR A 63 7.42 -3.49 38.36
CA THR A 63 7.15 -3.73 39.79
C THR A 63 8.39 -4.08 40.61
N MET A 64 9.54 -4.27 39.95
CA MET A 64 10.82 -4.61 40.58
C MET A 64 11.52 -3.38 41.17
N ASN A 65 12.26 -3.59 42.26
CA ASN A 65 13.10 -2.56 42.85
C ASN A 65 14.33 -2.26 41.96
N ASP A 66 14.94 -1.08 42.12
CA ASP A 66 16.09 -0.63 41.31
C ASP A 66 17.27 -1.64 41.31
N SER A 67 17.50 -2.31 42.44
CA SER A 67 18.55 -3.34 42.55
C SER A 67 18.25 -4.57 41.69
N GLU A 68 16.98 -4.96 41.55
CA GLU A 68 16.56 -6.09 40.74
C GLU A 68 16.53 -5.73 39.26
N GLN A 69 16.12 -4.50 38.93
CA GLN A 69 16.19 -3.97 37.56
C GLN A 69 17.64 -3.89 37.06
N SER A 70 18.62 -3.66 37.93
CA SER A 70 20.04 -3.63 37.57
C SER A 70 20.58 -4.98 37.02
N ARG A 71 19.87 -6.09 37.23
CA ARG A 71 20.17 -7.39 36.62
C ARG A 71 19.90 -7.38 35.11
N PHE A 72 19.02 -6.52 34.64
CA PHE A 72 18.66 -6.39 33.25
C PHE A 72 19.44 -5.25 32.58
N SER A 73 19.95 -5.51 31.39
CA SER A 73 20.52 -4.48 30.51
C SER A 73 19.49 -4.06 29.47
N THR A 74 19.55 -2.80 29.03
CA THR A 74 18.80 -2.36 27.85
C THR A 74 19.34 -3.00 26.57
N CYS A 75 18.50 -3.17 25.55
CA CYS A 75 18.96 -3.72 24.27
C CYS A 75 19.97 -2.80 23.55
N VAL A 76 19.96 -1.50 23.86
CA VAL A 76 20.97 -0.54 23.38
C VAL A 76 22.35 -0.82 23.99
N GLU A 77 22.43 -1.11 25.30
CA GLU A 77 23.69 -1.47 25.96
C GLU A 77 24.33 -2.73 25.38
N ARG A 78 23.53 -3.70 24.93
CA ARG A 78 24.01 -5.00 24.43
C ARG A 78 24.69 -4.92 23.07
N GLY A 79 24.41 -3.89 22.27
CA GLY A 79 24.80 -3.86 20.85
C GLY A 79 25.26 -2.51 20.30
N GLY A 80 25.21 -1.44 21.08
CA GLY A 80 25.71 -0.11 20.74
C GLY A 80 24.93 0.66 19.67
N ASN A 81 24.42 -0.02 18.64
CA ASN A 81 23.56 0.55 17.60
C ASN A 81 22.17 -0.11 17.60
N VAL A 82 21.16 0.62 17.09
CA VAL A 82 19.72 0.24 17.09
C VAL A 82 19.42 -1.08 16.36
N PHE A 83 20.29 -1.53 15.46
CA PHE A 83 20.07 -2.72 14.62
C PHE A 83 20.93 -3.92 15.02
N ALA A 84 21.71 -3.82 16.09
CA ALA A 84 22.49 -4.94 16.61
C ALA A 84 21.55 -6.00 17.21
N ASN A 85 21.79 -7.29 16.95
CA ASN A 85 20.90 -8.40 17.36
C ASN A 85 19.44 -8.26 16.89
N MET A 86 19.23 -7.56 15.77
CA MET A 86 17.90 -7.28 15.22
C MET A 86 17.02 -8.53 15.11
N THR A 87 17.57 -9.68 14.71
CA THR A 87 16.84 -10.96 14.62
C THR A 87 16.06 -11.30 15.90
N SER A 88 16.76 -11.37 17.04
CA SER A 88 16.13 -11.79 18.30
C SER A 88 15.26 -10.69 18.91
N ASP A 89 15.72 -9.44 18.82
CA ASP A 89 15.02 -8.30 19.40
C ASP A 89 13.70 -8.04 18.65
N LEU A 90 13.70 -8.24 17.33
CA LEU A 90 12.54 -8.04 16.47
C LEU A 90 11.50 -9.17 16.63
N GLU A 91 11.94 -10.40 16.86
CA GLU A 91 11.04 -11.50 17.22
C GLU A 91 10.35 -11.24 18.57
N TYR A 92 11.06 -10.68 19.54
CA TYR A 92 10.45 -10.29 20.82
C TYR A 92 9.49 -9.10 20.65
N PHE A 93 9.90 -8.06 19.90
CA PHE A 93 9.06 -6.90 19.59
C PHE A 93 7.73 -7.28 18.94
N THR A 94 7.73 -8.22 17.98
CA THR A 94 6.52 -8.69 17.29
C THR A 94 5.61 -9.59 18.15
N ARG A 95 6.07 -10.03 19.31
CA ARG A 95 5.27 -10.79 20.29
C ARG A 95 4.81 -9.93 21.46
N LEU A 96 5.51 -8.84 21.75
CA LEU A 96 5.20 -7.95 22.86
C LEU A 96 3.92 -7.16 22.58
N LEU A 97 2.91 -7.37 23.41
CA LEU A 97 1.70 -6.54 23.39
C LEU A 97 1.99 -5.17 24.04
N PRO A 98 1.37 -4.09 23.54
CA PRO A 98 1.52 -2.77 24.15
C PRO A 98 0.89 -2.76 25.54
N THR A 99 1.61 -2.22 26.51
CA THR A 99 1.20 -2.05 27.92
C THR A 99 1.39 -0.59 28.34
N ASN A 100 0.91 -0.21 29.53
CA ASN A 100 1.11 1.15 30.05
C ASN A 100 2.61 1.49 30.26
N GLU A 101 3.41 0.47 30.52
CA GLU A 101 4.86 0.58 30.74
C GLU A 101 5.64 0.57 29.41
N CYS A 102 5.07 -0.03 28.37
CA CYS A 102 5.62 0.01 27.02
C CYS A 102 4.50 0.11 25.96
N ALA A 103 4.21 1.33 25.53
CA ALA A 103 3.25 1.58 24.47
C ALA A 103 3.75 1.11 23.09
N MET A 104 5.07 1.05 22.89
CA MET A 104 5.71 0.73 21.60
C MET A 104 5.88 -0.78 21.36
N GLY A 105 5.00 -1.62 21.94
CA GLY A 105 4.96 -3.06 21.67
C GLY A 105 4.44 -3.35 20.25
N GLY A 106 5.25 -4.00 19.42
CA GLY A 106 4.93 -4.29 18.02
C GLY A 106 3.88 -5.39 17.80
N GLY A 107 3.49 -6.13 18.83
CA GLY A 107 2.67 -7.34 18.70
C GLY A 107 1.25 -7.11 18.21
N MET A 108 0.68 -5.91 18.39
CA MET A 108 -0.64 -5.58 17.86
C MET A 108 -0.60 -4.99 16.46
N ALA A 109 0.38 -4.13 16.17
CA ALA A 109 0.41 -3.36 14.93
C ALA A 109 1.25 -4.04 13.84
N HIS A 110 2.31 -4.76 14.21
CA HIS A 110 3.37 -5.18 13.29
C HIS A 110 3.65 -6.68 13.30
N ARG A 111 2.94 -7.46 14.11
CA ARG A 111 3.12 -8.92 14.18
C ARG A 111 2.91 -9.59 12.83
N GLU A 112 1.92 -9.13 12.07
CA GLU A 112 1.62 -9.64 10.73
C GLU A 112 2.39 -8.88 9.64
N ALA A 113 3.03 -7.76 9.98
CA ALA A 113 3.78 -6.92 9.06
C ALA A 113 5.15 -7.47 8.69
N LEU A 114 5.64 -8.47 9.43
CA LEU A 114 6.97 -9.04 9.31
C LEU A 114 6.88 -10.55 9.12
N SER A 115 7.50 -11.05 8.07
CA SER A 115 7.75 -12.47 7.84
C SER A 115 9.21 -12.79 8.10
N PHE A 116 9.46 -13.90 8.79
CA PHE A 116 10.80 -14.33 9.18
C PHE A 116 11.18 -15.66 8.51
N THR A 117 12.45 -15.78 8.11
CA THR A 117 13.04 -17.06 7.71
C THR A 117 13.23 -17.97 8.94
N PRO A 118 13.48 -19.28 8.76
CA PRO A 118 13.79 -20.19 9.87
C PRO A 118 15.00 -19.75 10.71
N GLU A 119 15.91 -18.98 10.13
CA GLU A 119 17.08 -18.39 10.82
C GLU A 119 16.77 -17.06 11.53
N GLY A 120 15.49 -16.65 11.55
CA GLY A 120 14.99 -15.43 12.20
C GLY A 120 15.28 -14.13 11.44
N LYS A 121 15.72 -14.20 10.18
CA LYS A 121 15.94 -13.00 9.35
C LYS A 121 14.63 -12.53 8.75
N VAL A 122 14.48 -11.23 8.53
CA VAL A 122 13.31 -10.68 7.83
C VAL A 122 13.36 -11.12 6.36
N ASP A 123 12.35 -11.87 5.93
CA ASP A 123 12.20 -12.35 4.55
C ASP A 123 11.37 -11.39 3.71
N ALA A 124 10.20 -11.04 4.25
CA ALA A 124 9.30 -10.06 3.66
C ALA A 124 8.69 -9.17 4.74
N PHE A 125 8.33 -7.95 4.37
CA PHE A 125 7.62 -7.06 5.27
C PHE A 125 6.71 -6.11 4.49
N TYR A 126 5.75 -5.52 5.19
CA TYR A 126 5.00 -4.38 4.68
C TYR A 126 5.07 -3.16 5.60
N ILE A 127 4.98 -1.98 4.99
CA ILE A 127 4.67 -0.73 5.70
C ILE A 127 3.26 -0.34 5.34
N GLN A 128 2.42 -0.15 6.36
CA GLN A 128 1.04 0.19 6.15
C GLN A 128 0.86 1.70 6.11
N SER A 129 0.09 2.20 5.16
CA SER A 129 -0.37 3.59 5.21
C SER A 129 -1.81 3.73 4.73
N PHE A 130 -2.37 4.93 4.87
CA PHE A 130 -3.80 5.20 4.63
C PHE A 130 -3.98 6.33 3.64
N HIS A 131 -4.81 6.09 2.62
CA HIS A 131 -5.15 7.14 1.66
C HIS A 131 -6.08 8.18 2.29
N ARG A 132 -6.04 9.39 1.75
CA ARG A 132 -7.12 10.35 1.95
C ARG A 132 -8.44 9.82 1.36
N THR A 133 -9.56 10.41 1.78
CA THR A 133 -10.87 10.07 1.23
C THR A 133 -10.93 10.33 -0.27
N PHE A 134 -11.33 9.32 -1.04
CA PHE A 134 -11.55 9.42 -2.47
C PHE A 134 -12.98 9.88 -2.74
N ARG A 135 -13.16 10.84 -3.67
CA ARG A 135 -14.49 11.32 -4.05
C ARG A 135 -14.87 10.89 -5.46
N ASN A 136 -13.89 10.78 -6.35
CA ASN A 136 -14.11 10.49 -7.75
C ASN A 136 -13.27 9.28 -8.21
N ALA A 137 -13.71 8.60 -9.27
CA ALA A 137 -12.94 7.53 -9.92
C ALA A 137 -11.52 7.97 -10.34
N SER A 138 -11.36 9.24 -10.74
CA SER A 138 -10.05 9.82 -11.05
C SER A 138 -9.09 9.80 -9.86
N ASP A 139 -9.61 9.94 -8.64
CA ASP A 139 -8.78 9.94 -7.42
C ASP A 139 -8.20 8.55 -7.15
N HIS A 140 -8.99 7.49 -7.38
CA HIS A 140 -8.54 6.11 -7.30
C HIS A 140 -7.47 5.79 -8.36
N ILE A 141 -7.66 6.23 -9.60
CA ILE A 141 -6.67 5.99 -10.68
C ILE A 141 -5.38 6.75 -10.38
N ASN A 142 -5.48 8.00 -9.92
CA ASN A 142 -4.32 8.82 -9.59
C ASN A 142 -3.57 8.30 -8.36
N SER A 143 -4.27 7.75 -7.36
CA SER A 143 -3.62 7.17 -6.18
C SER A 143 -2.81 5.92 -6.53
N ILE A 144 -3.32 5.05 -7.41
CA ILE A 144 -2.58 3.87 -7.91
C ILE A 144 -1.32 4.31 -8.64
N ARG A 145 -1.43 5.27 -9.57
CA ARG A 145 -0.28 5.79 -10.33
C ARG A 145 0.79 6.38 -9.42
N LEU A 146 0.36 7.15 -8.42
CA LEU A 146 1.27 7.75 -7.44
C LEU A 146 1.94 6.69 -6.57
N ALA A 147 1.19 5.71 -6.08
CA ALA A 147 1.73 4.63 -5.26
C ALA A 147 2.77 3.80 -6.04
N ARG A 148 2.49 3.47 -7.30
CA ARG A 148 3.46 2.81 -8.20
C ARG A 148 4.71 3.65 -8.38
N SER A 149 4.56 4.96 -8.61
CA SER A 149 5.70 5.87 -8.73
C SER A 149 6.58 5.90 -7.48
N VAL A 150 5.98 5.91 -6.29
CA VAL A 150 6.72 5.86 -5.01
C VAL A 150 7.48 4.54 -4.88
N CYS A 151 6.83 3.40 -5.16
CA CYS A 151 7.48 2.09 -5.14
C CYS A 151 8.63 1.99 -6.15
N ASP A 152 8.46 2.51 -7.37
CA ASP A 152 9.50 2.52 -8.41
C ASP A 152 10.69 3.41 -8.05
N GLN A 153 10.42 4.56 -7.43
CA GLN A 153 11.47 5.45 -6.93
C GLN A 153 12.25 4.76 -5.81
N PHE A 154 11.55 4.13 -4.87
CA PHE A 154 12.18 3.44 -3.77
C PHE A 154 12.96 2.19 -4.23
N LYS A 155 12.43 1.44 -5.20
CA LYS A 155 13.13 0.32 -5.85
C LYS A 155 14.44 0.78 -6.49
N ARG A 156 14.44 1.94 -7.17
CA ARG A 156 15.68 2.55 -7.69
C ARG A 156 16.69 2.87 -6.59
N VAL A 157 16.23 3.43 -5.48
CA VAL A 157 17.10 3.68 -4.31
C VAL A 157 17.70 2.38 -3.77
N LEU A 158 16.94 1.28 -3.71
CA LEU A 158 17.48 -0.02 -3.27
C LEU A 158 18.54 -0.56 -4.24
N ILE A 159 18.29 -0.47 -5.54
CA ILE A 159 19.25 -0.92 -6.57
C ILE A 159 20.54 -0.10 -6.50
N GLU A 160 20.45 1.23 -6.34
CA GLU A 160 21.59 2.13 -6.14
C GLU A 160 22.41 1.77 -4.90
N ASN A 161 21.77 1.24 -3.85
CA ASN A 161 22.42 0.77 -2.63
C ASN A 161 22.91 -0.69 -2.70
N GLY A 162 22.90 -1.32 -3.88
CA GLY A 162 23.45 -2.66 -4.11
C GLY A 162 22.47 -3.82 -3.98
N TYR A 163 21.17 -3.55 -3.83
CA TYR A 163 20.13 -4.60 -3.76
C TYR A 163 19.53 -4.83 -5.16
N SER A 164 19.96 -5.88 -5.86
CA SER A 164 19.53 -6.15 -7.25
C SER A 164 18.26 -7.01 -7.37
N ASN A 165 17.90 -7.78 -6.34
CA ASN A 165 16.82 -8.78 -6.39
C ASN A 165 15.66 -8.47 -5.43
N VAL A 166 15.28 -7.19 -5.32
CA VAL A 166 14.18 -6.76 -4.46
C VAL A 166 13.04 -6.22 -5.30
N GLU A 167 11.85 -6.74 -5.06
CA GLU A 167 10.61 -6.20 -5.60
C GLU A 167 9.89 -5.38 -4.54
N VAL A 168 9.35 -4.24 -4.97
CA VAL A 168 8.59 -3.32 -4.12
C VAL A 168 7.34 -2.96 -4.88
N PHE A 169 6.17 -3.24 -4.30
CA PHE A 169 4.90 -2.93 -4.92
C PHE A 169 3.87 -2.45 -3.89
N PRO A 170 2.92 -1.59 -4.31
CA PRO A 170 1.85 -1.14 -3.44
C PRO A 170 0.64 -2.07 -3.57
N TYR A 171 0.02 -2.42 -2.46
CA TYR A 171 -1.18 -3.27 -2.44
C TYR A 171 -2.37 -2.59 -1.76
N SER A 172 -3.54 -2.59 -2.39
CA SER A 172 -4.82 -2.23 -1.79
C SER A 172 -5.94 -3.03 -2.46
N THR A 173 -7.03 -3.29 -1.75
CA THR A 173 -8.23 -3.96 -2.28
C THR A 173 -8.86 -3.18 -3.43
N ASP A 174 -8.85 -1.84 -3.37
CA ASP A 174 -9.40 -0.98 -4.43
C ASP A 174 -8.58 -1.06 -5.72
N TYR A 175 -7.30 -1.39 -5.62
CA TYR A 175 -6.41 -1.40 -6.78
C TYR A 175 -6.82 -2.48 -7.77
N VAL A 176 -7.29 -3.63 -7.30
CA VAL A 176 -7.74 -4.73 -8.16
C VAL A 176 -8.89 -4.29 -9.10
N LEU A 177 -9.78 -3.43 -8.60
CA LEU A 177 -10.91 -2.92 -9.39
C LEU A 177 -10.49 -1.81 -10.35
N TYR A 178 -9.61 -0.92 -9.91
CA TYR A 178 -9.24 0.27 -10.69
C TYR A 178 -8.02 0.10 -11.59
N ASP A 179 -7.27 -0.99 -11.48
CA ASP A 179 -6.06 -1.21 -12.26
C ASP A 179 -6.31 -1.21 -13.77
N GLN A 180 -7.41 -1.84 -14.20
CA GLN A 180 -7.80 -1.88 -15.61
C GLN A 180 -8.01 -0.49 -16.23
N TYR A 181 -8.34 0.52 -15.40
CA TYR A 181 -8.58 1.89 -15.86
C TYR A 181 -7.31 2.73 -15.92
N VAL A 182 -6.20 2.27 -15.34
CA VAL A 182 -4.92 2.98 -15.37
C VAL A 182 -4.39 3.06 -16.80
N ASP A 183 -4.44 1.92 -17.52
CA ASP A 183 -3.89 1.75 -18.88
C ASP A 183 -4.96 1.68 -19.98
N MET A 184 -6.22 1.94 -19.64
CA MET A 184 -7.31 1.93 -20.62
C MET A 184 -7.07 2.93 -21.77
N PRO A 185 -6.67 4.20 -21.55
CA PRO A 185 -6.57 5.17 -22.65
C PRO A 185 -5.56 4.75 -23.73
N SER A 186 -4.42 4.20 -23.31
CA SER A 186 -3.39 3.70 -24.24
C SER A 186 -3.85 2.44 -24.95
N SER A 187 -4.41 1.48 -24.20
CA SER A 187 -4.86 0.19 -24.74
C SER A 187 -6.01 0.36 -25.73
N THR A 188 -7.00 1.21 -25.43
CA THR A 188 -8.12 1.50 -26.34
C THR A 188 -7.65 2.18 -27.62
N THR A 189 -6.68 3.10 -27.53
CA THR A 189 -6.11 3.76 -28.70
C THR A 189 -5.41 2.76 -29.62
N VAL A 190 -4.58 1.89 -29.05
CA VAL A 190 -3.89 0.83 -29.81
C VAL A 190 -4.90 -0.13 -30.45
N GLN A 191 -5.90 -0.58 -29.69
CA GLN A 191 -6.92 -1.49 -30.19
C GLN A 191 -7.73 -0.87 -31.33
N PHE A 192 -8.07 0.42 -31.23
CA PHE A 192 -8.79 1.13 -32.28
C PHE A 192 -7.96 1.22 -33.56
N ILE A 193 -6.68 1.58 -33.46
CA ILE A 193 -5.75 1.62 -34.60
C ILE A 193 -5.63 0.23 -35.24
N LEU A 194 -5.42 -0.82 -34.44
CA LEU A 194 -5.34 -2.19 -34.93
C LEU A 194 -6.63 -2.60 -35.64
N SER A 195 -7.80 -2.38 -35.04
CA SER A 195 -9.08 -2.73 -35.67
C SER A 195 -9.30 -1.98 -37.00
N SER A 196 -8.88 -0.72 -37.08
CA SER A 196 -8.98 0.08 -38.29
C SER A 196 -8.06 -0.45 -39.39
N LEU A 197 -6.82 -0.82 -39.04
CA LEU A 197 -5.85 -1.41 -39.97
C LEU A 197 -6.33 -2.77 -40.50
N PHE A 198 -6.78 -3.67 -39.62
CA PHE A 198 -7.32 -4.96 -40.03
C PHE A 198 -8.57 -4.82 -40.90
N GLY A 199 -9.47 -3.88 -40.54
CA GLY A 199 -10.65 -3.55 -41.35
C GLY A 199 -10.28 -3.04 -42.75
N PHE A 200 -9.28 -2.18 -42.84
CA PHE A 200 -8.78 -1.67 -44.12
C PHE A 200 -8.19 -2.77 -45.00
N ILE A 201 -7.36 -3.66 -44.44
CA ILE A 201 -6.78 -4.79 -45.17
C ILE A 201 -7.86 -5.73 -45.67
N GLY A 202 -8.84 -6.08 -44.83
CA GLY A 202 -9.97 -6.93 -45.22
C GLY A 202 -10.76 -6.33 -46.38
N LEU A 203 -11.09 -5.03 -46.28
CA LEU A 203 -11.79 -4.31 -47.35
C LEU A 203 -10.95 -4.20 -48.64
N MET A 204 -9.62 -4.04 -48.56
CA MET A 204 -8.76 -4.03 -49.74
C MET A 204 -8.81 -5.36 -50.48
N ILE A 205 -8.77 -6.48 -49.74
CA ILE A 205 -8.83 -7.82 -50.32
C ILE A 205 -10.19 -8.07 -50.99
N THR A 206 -11.29 -7.67 -50.37
CA THR A 206 -12.64 -7.93 -50.91
C THR A 206 -12.98 -7.01 -52.08
N THR A 207 -12.60 -5.72 -52.02
CA THR A 207 -13.05 -4.72 -52.99
C THR A 207 -12.07 -4.48 -54.13
N LEU A 208 -10.78 -4.84 -53.97
CA LEU A 208 -9.66 -4.62 -54.90
C LEU A 208 -9.52 -3.18 -55.46
N CYS A 209 -10.26 -2.21 -54.92
CA CYS A 209 -10.34 -0.83 -55.39
C CYS A 209 -9.95 0.13 -54.26
N PRO A 210 -8.74 0.72 -54.31
CA PRO A 210 -8.23 1.48 -53.18
C PRO A 210 -9.01 2.75 -52.88
N LYS A 211 -9.63 3.35 -53.89
CA LYS A 211 -10.47 4.55 -53.74
C LYS A 211 -11.72 4.26 -52.90
N THR A 212 -12.41 3.17 -53.21
CA THR A 212 -13.65 2.78 -52.51
C THR A 212 -13.34 2.40 -51.06
N THR A 213 -12.27 1.63 -50.85
CA THR A 213 -11.83 1.24 -49.50
C THR A 213 -11.44 2.45 -48.65
N LEU A 214 -10.76 3.45 -49.22
CA LEU A 214 -10.40 4.68 -48.51
C LEU A 214 -11.65 5.48 -48.06
N ILE A 215 -12.64 5.62 -48.92
CA ILE A 215 -13.89 6.34 -48.60
C ILE A 215 -14.63 5.63 -47.44
N VAL A 216 -14.74 4.30 -47.49
CA VAL A 216 -15.39 3.52 -46.44
C VAL A 216 -14.62 3.61 -45.12
N ALA A 217 -13.28 3.52 -45.16
CA ALA A 217 -12.44 3.65 -43.98
C ALA A 217 -12.59 5.02 -43.30
N LEU A 218 -12.58 6.11 -44.09
CA LEU A 218 -12.79 7.47 -43.57
C LEU A 218 -14.18 7.63 -42.95
N ASN A 219 -15.22 7.06 -43.57
CA ASN A 219 -16.57 7.10 -43.03
C ASN A 219 -16.69 6.34 -41.68
N SER A 220 -16.02 5.18 -41.55
CA SER A 220 -15.97 4.40 -40.31
C SER A 220 -15.30 5.17 -39.17
N VAL A 221 -14.17 5.83 -39.46
CA VAL A 221 -13.47 6.68 -38.47
C VAL A 221 -14.34 7.87 -38.07
N SER A 222 -14.93 8.58 -39.04
CA SER A 222 -15.84 9.71 -38.78
C SER A 222 -17.03 9.29 -37.92
N SER A 223 -17.65 8.14 -38.21
CA SER A 223 -18.76 7.59 -37.43
C SER A 223 -18.36 7.28 -35.99
N THR A 224 -17.16 6.76 -35.77
CA THR A 224 -16.66 6.51 -34.41
C THR A 224 -16.44 7.82 -33.64
N LEU A 225 -15.85 8.82 -34.29
CA LEU A 225 -15.66 10.15 -33.67
C LEU A 225 -16.99 10.81 -33.32
N LEU A 226 -18.02 10.65 -34.15
CA LEU A 226 -19.38 11.13 -33.85
C LEU A 226 -19.97 10.45 -32.61
N ILE A 227 -19.77 9.14 -32.44
CA ILE A 227 -20.22 8.42 -31.24
C ILE A 227 -19.48 8.93 -30.00
N LEU A 228 -18.15 9.10 -30.06
CA LEU A 228 -17.39 9.66 -28.94
C LEU A 228 -17.84 11.08 -28.60
N ALA A 229 -18.09 11.93 -29.61
CA ALA A 229 -18.61 13.28 -29.40
C ALA A 229 -20.01 13.29 -28.77
N PHE A 230 -20.87 12.34 -29.16
CA PHE A 230 -22.17 12.18 -28.54
C PHE A 230 -22.07 11.70 -27.08
N MET A 231 -21.15 10.77 -26.79
CA MET A 231 -20.88 10.32 -25.42
C MET A 231 -20.41 11.46 -24.52
N THR A 232 -19.55 12.36 -25.01
CA THR A 232 -19.10 13.51 -24.22
C THR A 232 -20.19 14.55 -24.02
N LEU A 233 -21.06 14.78 -25.01
CA LEU A 233 -22.21 15.68 -24.88
C LEU A 233 -23.23 15.17 -23.88
N MET A 234 -23.45 13.85 -23.83
CA MET A 234 -24.42 13.21 -22.94
C MET A 234 -23.87 12.94 -21.54
N ASP A 235 -22.62 13.33 -21.27
CA ASP A 235 -21.91 12.96 -20.05
C ASP A 235 -22.03 11.45 -19.84
N ILE A 236 -21.47 10.64 -20.75
CA ILE A 236 -21.40 9.17 -20.65
C ILE A 236 -19.93 8.79 -20.48
N ASP A 237 -19.61 8.13 -19.37
CA ASP A 237 -18.25 7.74 -19.07
C ASP A 237 -17.92 6.51 -19.92
N VAL A 238 -16.70 6.48 -20.47
CA VAL A 238 -16.21 5.34 -21.28
C VAL A 238 -15.97 4.11 -20.40
N HIS A 239 -15.88 4.31 -19.08
CA HIS A 239 -15.72 3.28 -18.07
C HIS A 239 -17.09 2.73 -17.65
N GLY A 240 -17.16 1.42 -17.37
CA GLY A 240 -18.36 0.77 -16.84
C GLY A 240 -18.81 1.47 -15.56
N ASN A 241 -19.91 2.20 -15.65
CA ASN A 241 -20.26 3.18 -14.64
C ASN A 241 -21.09 2.54 -13.52
N GLU A 242 -20.46 2.23 -12.37
CA GLU A 242 -21.17 2.10 -11.09
C GLU A 242 -21.64 3.46 -10.53
N SER A 243 -21.11 4.59 -11.01
CA SER A 243 -21.45 5.93 -10.51
C SER A 243 -22.61 6.65 -11.23
N ARG A 244 -23.28 6.05 -12.23
CA ARG A 244 -24.51 6.62 -12.86
C ARG A 244 -25.80 5.84 -12.67
N VAL A 245 -25.79 4.66 -12.03
CA VAL A 245 -27.05 3.98 -11.65
C VAL A 245 -27.78 4.71 -10.50
N LEU A 246 -27.15 5.69 -9.85
CA LEU A 246 -27.72 6.40 -8.68
C LEU A 246 -27.84 7.93 -8.83
N ARG A 247 -28.14 8.46 -10.03
CA ARG A 247 -28.73 9.80 -10.15
C ARG A 247 -30.14 9.73 -10.76
N PRO A 248 -31.19 9.57 -9.93
CA PRO A 248 -32.56 9.71 -10.41
C PRO A 248 -32.80 11.16 -10.80
N SER A 249 -33.27 11.39 -12.03
CA SER A 249 -33.64 12.69 -12.59
C SER A 249 -34.93 13.29 -12.01
N LEU A 250 -35.47 12.71 -10.93
CA LEU A 250 -36.75 13.10 -10.34
C LEU A 250 -36.56 13.91 -9.03
N PRO A 251 -37.14 15.12 -8.91
CA PRO A 251 -36.96 16.00 -7.75
C PRO A 251 -37.42 15.41 -6.41
N SER A 252 -38.31 14.42 -6.40
CA SER A 252 -38.90 13.84 -5.19
C SER A 252 -37.99 12.89 -4.42
N ILE A 253 -36.87 12.43 -5.00
CA ILE A 253 -35.94 11.49 -4.36
C ILE A 253 -34.69 12.21 -3.78
N ARG A 254 -34.53 13.51 -4.04
CA ARG A 254 -33.42 14.31 -3.46
C ARG A 254 -33.46 14.39 -1.93
N GLN A 255 -34.65 14.36 -1.32
CA GLN A 255 -34.80 14.48 0.13
C GLN A 255 -34.30 13.24 0.88
N PHE A 256 -34.32 12.05 0.27
CA PHE A 256 -33.76 10.84 0.86
C PHE A 256 -32.22 10.79 0.78
N TRP A 257 -31.62 11.53 -0.16
CA TRP A 257 -30.16 11.60 -0.32
C TRP A 257 -29.51 12.60 0.66
N GLN A 258 -30.20 13.67 1.04
CA GLN A 258 -29.72 14.60 2.08
C GLN A 258 -29.60 13.92 3.46
N ILE A 259 -30.48 12.97 3.77
CA ILE A 259 -30.44 12.21 5.04
C ILE A 259 -29.22 11.26 5.11
N GLY A 260 -28.65 10.86 3.97
CA GLY A 260 -27.44 10.03 3.89
C GLY A 260 -26.14 10.82 4.05
N GLN A 261 -26.07 12.03 3.48
CA GLN A 261 -24.91 12.91 3.63
C GLN A 261 -24.82 13.55 5.02
N ASP A 262 -25.95 13.80 5.68
CA ASP A 262 -25.95 14.36 7.05
C ASP A 262 -25.45 13.35 8.10
N ARG A 263 -25.36 12.05 7.77
CA ARG A 263 -24.70 11.03 8.60
C ARG A 263 -23.22 10.82 8.29
N GLU A 264 -22.70 11.43 7.23
CA GLU A 264 -21.28 11.43 6.85
C GLU A 264 -20.55 12.72 7.29
N GLY A 265 -21.31 13.67 7.84
CA GLY A 265 -20.78 14.89 8.47
C GLY A 265 -20.42 14.73 9.95
N ASP A 266 -20.70 13.57 10.55
CA ASP A 266 -20.26 13.26 11.90
C ASP A 266 -18.99 12.40 11.82
N GLY A 267 -17.97 12.83 12.55
CA GLY A 267 -16.62 12.25 12.47
C GLY A 267 -16.64 10.74 12.61
N ASP A 268 -15.68 10.08 11.95
CA ASP A 268 -15.44 8.62 12.01
C ASP A 268 -16.09 7.77 10.90
N ALA A 269 -16.10 8.26 9.65
CA ALA A 269 -16.12 7.41 8.47
C ALA A 269 -14.83 6.57 8.43
N ARG A 270 -14.88 5.42 9.11
CA ARG A 270 -13.82 4.44 9.30
C ARG A 270 -12.97 4.27 8.05
N GLN A 271 -11.71 4.72 8.15
CA GLN A 271 -10.65 4.47 7.19
C GLN A 271 -10.37 2.96 7.11
N ARG A 272 -11.09 2.26 6.24
CA ARG A 272 -10.93 0.82 6.02
C ARG A 272 -10.26 0.51 4.70
N TRP A 273 -9.13 1.16 4.40
CA TRP A 273 -8.28 0.75 3.29
C TRP A 273 -6.83 0.80 3.73
N GLN A 274 -6.35 -0.39 4.13
CA GLN A 274 -4.98 -0.63 4.55
C GLN A 274 -4.17 -0.93 3.29
N TYR A 275 -3.08 -0.20 3.03
CA TYR A 275 -2.18 -0.55 1.94
C TYR A 275 -0.77 -0.82 2.45
N GLY A 276 -0.18 -1.92 1.98
CA GLY A 276 1.17 -2.36 2.34
C GLY A 276 2.14 -2.12 1.19
N VAL A 277 3.32 -1.59 1.49
CA VAL A 277 4.47 -1.69 0.57
C VAL A 277 5.20 -2.98 0.88
N LEU A 278 5.00 -4.02 0.08
CA LEU A 278 5.65 -5.32 0.28
C LEU A 278 7.04 -5.32 -0.35
N GLY A 279 8.04 -5.68 0.46
CA GLY A 279 9.40 -5.97 0.00
C GLY A 279 9.71 -7.45 0.23
N HIS A 280 10.19 -8.16 -0.79
CA HIS A 280 10.62 -9.57 -0.69
C HIS A 280 12.01 -9.77 -1.30
N ASN A 281 12.78 -10.69 -0.73
CA ASN A 281 14.12 -11.06 -1.20
C ASN A 281 14.06 -12.40 -1.94
N HIS A 282 14.47 -12.42 -3.21
CA HIS A 282 14.21 -13.52 -4.16
C HIS A 282 15.06 -14.79 -3.94
N HIS A 283 15.12 -15.33 -2.72
CA HIS A 283 15.87 -16.56 -2.41
C HIS A 283 15.03 -17.85 -2.52
N THR A 284 13.70 -17.75 -2.58
CA THR A 284 12.82 -18.90 -2.83
C THR A 284 12.13 -18.76 -4.18
N GLY A 285 12.28 -19.78 -5.02
CA GLY A 285 11.69 -19.82 -6.36
C GLY A 285 10.16 -19.85 -6.34
N ASP A 286 9.60 -19.33 -7.41
CA ASP A 286 8.21 -19.34 -7.84
C ASP A 286 7.22 -18.45 -7.05
N TRP A 287 7.07 -17.22 -7.54
CA TRP A 287 6.11 -16.23 -7.06
C TRP A 287 4.69 -16.64 -7.48
N ASN A 288 3.98 -17.38 -6.62
CA ASN A 288 2.58 -17.71 -6.86
C ASN A 288 1.67 -16.67 -6.20
N HIS A 289 1.35 -15.62 -6.95
CA HIS A 289 0.41 -14.56 -6.56
C HIS A 289 -0.82 -15.08 -5.78
N ARG A 290 -1.36 -16.25 -6.16
CA ARG A 290 -2.65 -16.76 -5.67
C ARG A 290 -2.65 -17.32 -4.23
N SER A 291 -1.51 -17.77 -3.70
CA SER A 291 -1.42 -18.31 -2.33
C SER A 291 -1.25 -17.21 -1.29
N GLU A 292 -0.47 -16.18 -1.58
CA GLU A 292 -0.26 -15.05 -0.65
C GLU A 292 -1.43 -14.06 -0.67
N PHE A 293 -2.12 -13.88 -1.80
CA PHE A 293 -3.42 -13.18 -1.84
C PHE A 293 -4.51 -13.88 -1.00
N ARG A 294 -4.29 -15.12 -0.56
CA ARG A 294 -5.18 -15.81 0.38
C ARG A 294 -4.79 -15.47 1.82
N GLN A 295 -3.50 -15.48 2.14
CA GLN A 295 -2.97 -15.03 3.43
C GLN A 295 -3.38 -13.58 3.73
N VAL A 296 -3.14 -12.62 2.83
CA VAL A 296 -3.49 -11.20 3.06
C VAL A 296 -5.00 -10.99 3.23
N ARG A 297 -5.82 -11.79 2.55
CA ARG A 297 -7.29 -11.75 2.67
C ARG A 297 -7.79 -12.38 3.96
N ASP A 298 -7.20 -13.49 4.38
CA ASP A 298 -7.53 -14.16 5.64
C ASP A 298 -7.07 -13.28 6.84
N LEU A 299 -5.96 -12.55 6.70
CA LEU A 299 -5.49 -11.55 7.68
C LEU A 299 -6.48 -10.37 7.81
N GLN A 300 -7.02 -9.86 6.69
CA GLN A 300 -8.09 -8.84 6.72
C GLN A 300 -9.44 -9.36 7.26
N GLY A 301 -9.72 -10.66 7.12
CA GLY A 301 -10.91 -11.30 7.68
C GLY A 301 -10.84 -11.55 9.19
N THR A 302 -9.65 -11.48 9.79
CA THR A 302 -9.43 -11.75 11.22
C THR A 302 -9.51 -10.47 12.08
N VAL A 303 -9.61 -9.29 11.45
CA VAL A 303 -9.80 -7.97 12.10
C VAL A 303 -11.26 -7.50 11.99
N ILE A 304 -12.20 -8.38 12.36
CA ILE A 304 -13.62 -8.05 12.58
C ILE A 304 -14.05 -8.53 13.96
#